data_AF-L7WAY8-F1
#
_entry.id   AF-L7WAY8-F1
#
_cell.length_a   1.000
_cell.length_b   1.000
_cell.length_c   1.000
_cell.angle_alpha   90.00
_cell.angle_beta   90.00
_cell.angle_gamma   90.00
#
_symmetry.space_group_name_H-M   'P 1'
#
loop_
_entity.id
_entity.type
_entity.pdbx_description
1 polymer ?
#
loop_
_entity_poly.entity_id
_entity_poly.type
_entity_poly.pdbx_seq_one_letter_code
_entity_poly.pdbx_strand_id
1 'polypeptide(L)'
;MQDSLAFTLCQMYGADQMLRTSKGFNNKWDLLIWPTDSTLFENLSQIVRKHGYPREELLGEKYMTQECVSSAAYAILLHSPHRLINEKEYLNLYLDEVKDDRLELSVLLEVLDKPNFFKRDEEGDRKLVYGSNWGKPCLKNRKLSDSLRKEIGLAPLNLEDFIDCSKEK
;
A
#
# COMPACT_ATOMS: atom_id res chain seq x y z
N MET A 1 -14.39 1.17 22.71
CA MET A 1 -13.60 1.85 21.66
C MET A 1 -13.11 0.84 20.63
N GLN A 2 -12.41 -0.22 21.05
CA GLN A 2 -11.93 -1.30 20.19
C GLN A 2 -13.04 -1.93 19.33
N ASP A 3 -14.17 -2.30 19.95
CA ASP A 3 -15.32 -2.91 19.25
C ASP A 3 -15.85 -2.03 18.12
N SER A 4 -15.96 -0.72 18.35
CA SER A 4 -16.45 0.24 17.35
C SER A 4 -15.45 0.39 16.21
N LEU A 5 -14.15 0.44 16.52
CA LEU A 5 -13.12 0.60 15.50
C LEU A 5 -12.99 -0.67 14.66
N ALA A 6 -12.98 -1.84 15.29
CA ALA A 6 -13.00 -3.13 14.61
C ALA A 6 -14.22 -3.27 13.69
N PHE A 7 -15.40 -2.87 14.17
CA PHE A 7 -16.61 -2.86 13.36
C PHE A 7 -16.48 -1.93 12.13
N THR A 8 -15.97 -0.70 12.32
CA THR A 8 -15.73 0.24 11.21
C THR A 8 -14.73 -0.34 10.20
N LEU A 9 -13.63 -0.95 10.64
CA LEU A 9 -12.66 -1.59 9.76
C LEU A 9 -13.31 -2.72 8.94
N CYS A 10 -14.13 -3.56 9.56
CA CYS A 10 -14.86 -4.61 8.84
C CYS A 10 -15.87 -4.06 7.84
N GLN A 11 -16.55 -2.95 8.15
CA GLN A 11 -17.44 -2.29 7.18
C GLN A 11 -16.66 -1.77 5.97
N MET A 12 -15.50 -1.16 6.21
CA MET A 12 -14.62 -0.66 5.15
C MET A 12 -14.07 -1.80 4.30
N TYR A 13 -13.63 -2.89 4.92
CA TYR A 13 -13.19 -4.09 4.21
C TYR A 13 -14.31 -4.72 3.38
N GLY A 14 -15.51 -4.86 3.96
CA GLY A 14 -16.67 -5.38 3.26
C GLY A 14 -17.04 -4.54 2.03
N ALA A 15 -16.97 -3.21 2.14
CA ALA A 15 -17.19 -2.31 1.01
C ALA A 15 -16.16 -2.48 -0.10
N ASP A 16 -14.86 -2.58 0.25
CA ASP A 16 -13.78 -2.87 -0.71
C ASP A 16 -14.02 -4.22 -1.41
N GLN A 17 -14.23 -5.30 -0.65
CA GLN A 17 -14.41 -6.63 -1.20
C GLN A 17 -15.68 -6.77 -2.05
N MET A 18 -16.76 -6.08 -1.69
CA MET A 18 -17.98 -6.04 -2.49
C MET A 18 -17.71 -5.50 -3.90
N LEU A 19 -16.87 -4.47 -4.04
CA LEU A 19 -16.48 -3.91 -5.34
C LEU A 19 -15.67 -4.88 -6.20
N ARG A 20 -14.87 -5.75 -5.58
CA ARG A 20 -14.01 -6.71 -6.29
C ARG A 20 -14.77 -7.97 -6.72
N THR A 21 -15.76 -8.38 -5.94
CA THR A 21 -16.42 -9.69 -6.10
C THR A 21 -17.78 -9.61 -6.80
N SER A 22 -18.45 -8.46 -6.76
CA SER A 22 -19.78 -8.32 -7.35
C SER A 22 -19.72 -8.12 -8.87
N LYS A 23 -20.34 -9.03 -9.62
CA LYS A 23 -20.40 -8.98 -11.09
C LYS A 23 -20.94 -7.66 -11.65
N GLY A 24 -21.80 -6.97 -10.90
CA GLY A 24 -22.40 -5.68 -11.29
C GLY A 24 -21.42 -4.51 -11.33
N PHE A 25 -20.23 -4.64 -10.73
CA PHE A 25 -19.22 -3.57 -10.65
C PHE A 25 -18.05 -3.75 -11.61
N ASN A 26 -18.06 -4.83 -12.41
CA ASN A 26 -17.07 -5.04 -13.45
C ASN A 26 -17.00 -3.83 -14.39
N ASN A 27 -15.80 -3.30 -14.59
CA ASN A 27 -15.50 -2.15 -15.44
C ASN A 27 -16.21 -0.83 -15.04
N LYS A 28 -16.75 -0.73 -13.82
CA LYS A 28 -17.33 0.52 -13.28
C LYS A 28 -16.29 1.36 -12.55
N TRP A 29 -15.12 1.54 -13.17
CA TRP A 29 -13.96 2.18 -12.55
C TRP A 29 -14.25 3.61 -12.12
N ASP A 30 -14.66 4.47 -13.06
CA ASP A 30 -14.85 5.90 -12.80
C ASP A 30 -16.08 6.18 -11.94
N LEU A 31 -17.14 5.36 -12.06
CA LEU A 31 -18.42 5.60 -11.41
C LEU A 31 -18.46 5.10 -9.96
N LEU A 32 -17.80 3.97 -9.68
CA LEU A 32 -17.97 3.26 -8.41
C LEU A 32 -16.64 2.90 -7.74
N ILE A 33 -15.69 2.32 -8.48
CA ILE A 33 -14.47 1.79 -7.86
C ILE A 33 -13.57 2.92 -7.36
N TRP A 34 -13.15 3.85 -8.22
CA TRP A 34 -12.25 4.94 -7.83
C TRP A 34 -12.83 5.86 -6.75
N PRO A 35 -14.11 6.29 -6.82
CA PRO A 35 -14.71 7.09 -5.76
C PRO A 35 -14.74 6.36 -4.41
N THR A 36 -15.06 5.06 -4.42
CA THR A 36 -15.11 4.27 -3.18
C THR A 36 -13.72 4.03 -2.62
N ASP A 37 -12.74 3.62 -3.44
CA ASP A 37 -11.35 3.43 -3.02
C ASP A 37 -10.78 4.71 -2.39
N SER A 38 -11.10 5.87 -2.98
CA SER A 38 -10.71 7.19 -2.45
C SER A 38 -11.39 7.51 -1.12
N THR A 39 -12.67 7.19 -0.97
CA THR A 39 -13.44 7.41 0.27
C THR A 39 -12.94 6.51 1.39
N LEU A 40 -12.70 5.23 1.10
CA LEU A 40 -12.16 4.26 2.06
C LEU A 40 -10.75 4.66 2.50
N PHE A 41 -9.91 5.13 1.58
CA PHE A 41 -8.58 5.63 1.91
C PHE A 41 -8.62 6.86 2.81
N GLU A 42 -9.53 7.81 2.54
CA GLU A 42 -9.69 9.00 3.37
C GLU A 42 -10.14 8.62 4.80
N ASN A 43 -11.15 7.76 4.91
CA ASN A 43 -11.63 7.26 6.20
C ASN A 43 -10.54 6.51 6.96
N LEU A 44 -9.75 5.68 6.27
CA LEU A 44 -8.62 4.99 6.89
C LEU A 44 -7.59 5.99 7.40
N SER A 45 -7.23 6.98 6.59
CA SER A 45 -6.25 7.99 6.98
C SER A 45 -6.73 8.84 8.15
N GLN A 46 -8.03 9.11 8.27
CA GLN A 46 -8.62 9.74 9.47
C GLN A 46 -8.51 8.84 10.71
N ILE A 47 -8.75 7.54 10.57
CA ILE A 47 -8.54 6.56 11.64
C ILE A 47 -7.07 6.59 12.08
N VAL A 48 -6.12 6.51 11.13
CA VAL A 48 -4.68 6.51 11.42
C VAL A 48 -4.26 7.80 12.12
N ARG A 49 -4.68 8.97 11.65
CA ARG A 49 -4.40 10.25 12.32
C ARG A 49 -4.89 10.30 13.76
N LYS A 50 -6.04 9.67 14.05
CA LYS A 50 -6.69 9.74 15.36
C LYS A 50 -6.22 8.66 16.34
N HIS A 51 -5.87 7.48 15.83
CA HIS A 51 -5.67 6.27 16.64
C HIS A 51 -4.36 5.54 16.36
N GLY A 52 -3.63 5.91 15.30
CA GLY A 52 -2.52 5.14 14.74
C GLY A 52 -3.00 4.04 13.79
N TYR A 53 -2.05 3.39 13.13
CA TYR A 53 -2.29 2.30 12.21
C TYR A 53 -2.98 1.11 12.92
N PRO A 54 -4.00 0.47 12.32
CA PRO A 54 -4.67 -0.69 12.90
C PRO A 54 -3.72 -1.86 13.16
N ARG A 55 -3.53 -2.21 14.44
CA ARG A 55 -2.69 -3.33 14.90
C ARG A 55 -3.20 -3.93 16.20
N GLU A 56 -2.57 -5.01 16.64
CA GLU A 56 -2.98 -5.78 17.82
C GLU A 56 -3.01 -4.94 19.10
N GLU A 57 -2.05 -4.06 19.33
CA GLU A 57 -2.03 -3.22 20.53
C GLU A 57 -3.22 -2.26 20.59
N LEU A 58 -3.72 -1.81 19.44
CA LEU A 58 -4.88 -0.92 19.35
C LEU A 58 -6.20 -1.69 19.45
N LEU A 59 -6.30 -2.83 18.75
CA LEU A 59 -7.56 -3.54 18.52
C LEU A 59 -7.74 -4.77 19.43
N GLY A 60 -6.66 -5.33 19.95
CA GLY A 60 -6.63 -6.59 20.68
C GLY A 60 -6.61 -7.82 19.76
N GLU A 61 -5.96 -8.89 20.24
CA GLU A 61 -5.80 -10.17 19.55
C GLU A 61 -7.14 -10.73 19.02
N LYS A 62 -8.19 -10.68 19.86
CA LYS A 62 -9.54 -11.14 19.51
C LYS A 62 -10.02 -10.57 18.16
N TYR A 63 -9.78 -9.28 17.91
CA TYR A 63 -10.23 -8.63 16.68
C TYR A 63 -9.21 -8.79 15.55
N MET A 64 -7.92 -8.78 15.85
CA MET A 64 -6.88 -9.00 14.82
C MET A 64 -6.89 -10.40 14.22
N THR A 65 -7.48 -11.40 14.88
CA THR A 65 -7.72 -12.72 14.25
C THR A 65 -8.82 -12.71 13.18
N GLN A 66 -9.62 -11.64 13.10
CA GLN A 66 -10.67 -11.51 12.09
C GLN A 66 -10.10 -10.86 10.83
N GLU A 67 -10.18 -11.56 9.69
CA GLU A 67 -9.66 -11.08 8.40
C GLU A 67 -10.14 -9.68 8.04
N CYS A 68 -11.43 -9.39 8.27
CA CYS A 68 -12.02 -8.09 7.96
C CYS A 68 -11.46 -6.94 8.81
N VAL A 69 -10.75 -7.24 9.89
CA VAL A 69 -10.02 -6.27 10.69
C VAL A 69 -8.56 -6.23 10.26
N SER A 70 -7.88 -7.38 10.28
CA SER A 70 -6.43 -7.46 10.01
C SER A 70 -6.04 -7.03 8.61
N SER A 71 -6.89 -7.30 7.63
CA SER A 71 -6.60 -7.04 6.21
C SER A 71 -7.16 -5.69 5.73
N ALA A 72 -8.01 -5.02 6.51
CA ALA A 72 -8.71 -3.81 6.08
C ALA A 72 -7.77 -2.70 5.65
N ALA A 73 -6.84 -2.31 6.53
CA ALA A 73 -5.94 -1.20 6.26
C ALA A 73 -5.01 -1.50 5.09
N TYR A 74 -4.44 -2.70 5.05
CA TYR A 74 -3.57 -3.16 3.97
C TYR A 74 -4.27 -3.18 2.61
N ALA A 75 -5.47 -3.77 2.52
CA ALA A 75 -6.23 -3.84 1.28
C ALA A 75 -6.54 -2.43 0.73
N ILE A 76 -7.02 -1.54 1.60
CA ILE A 76 -7.37 -0.16 1.23
C ILE A 76 -6.13 0.60 0.74
N LEU A 77 -5.00 0.49 1.43
CA LEU A 77 -3.74 1.10 0.99
C LEU A 77 -3.31 0.57 -0.38
N LEU A 78 -3.32 -0.75 -0.56
CA LEU A 78 -3.01 -1.37 -1.85
C LEU A 78 -3.91 -0.85 -2.97
N HIS A 79 -5.16 -0.50 -2.72
CA HIS A 79 -6.06 0.00 -3.76
C HIS A 79 -5.89 1.50 -4.06
N SER A 80 -5.25 2.24 -3.16
CA SER A 80 -5.07 3.70 -3.27
C SER A 80 -3.60 4.17 -3.25
N PRO A 81 -2.64 3.50 -3.91
CA PRO A 81 -1.22 3.88 -3.87
C PRO A 81 -0.95 5.24 -4.51
N HIS A 82 -1.80 5.66 -5.46
CA HIS A 82 -1.72 6.97 -6.09
C HIS A 82 -1.87 8.13 -5.09
N ARG A 83 -2.68 7.94 -4.03
CA ARG A 83 -2.82 8.94 -2.96
C ARG A 83 -1.49 9.10 -2.22
N LEU A 84 -0.80 8.01 -1.89
CA LEU A 84 0.52 8.07 -1.24
C LEU A 84 1.60 8.67 -2.15
N ILE A 85 1.57 8.37 -3.45
CA ILE A 85 2.58 8.85 -4.39
C ILE A 85 2.41 10.34 -4.70
N ASN A 86 1.17 10.81 -4.84
CA ASN A 86 0.88 12.15 -5.34
C ASN A 86 0.64 13.17 -4.21
N GLU A 87 0.22 12.73 -3.02
CA GLU A 87 -0.14 13.61 -1.90
C GLU A 87 0.80 13.37 -0.71
N LYS A 88 1.81 14.26 -0.59
CA LYS A 88 2.88 14.16 0.41
C LYS A 88 2.38 14.07 1.85
N GLU A 89 1.23 14.67 2.17
CA GLU A 89 0.66 14.59 3.52
C GLU A 89 0.31 13.16 3.93
N TYR A 90 -0.20 12.35 3.01
CA TYR A 90 -0.52 10.95 3.30
C TYR A 90 0.73 10.10 3.36
N LEU A 91 1.68 10.32 2.44
CA LEU A 91 2.97 9.64 2.52
C LEU A 91 3.65 9.87 3.87
N ASN A 92 3.70 11.13 4.33
CA ASN A 92 4.29 11.47 5.62
C ASN A 92 3.53 10.82 6.79
N LEU A 93 2.20 10.81 6.76
CA LEU A 93 1.38 10.13 7.76
C LEU A 93 1.80 8.65 7.92
N TYR A 94 1.87 7.89 6.82
CA TYR A 94 2.23 6.47 6.90
C TYR A 94 3.73 6.23 7.13
N LEU A 95 4.60 7.16 6.74
CA LEU A 95 6.02 7.11 7.13
C LEU A 95 6.19 7.30 8.63
N ASP A 96 5.39 8.16 9.26
CA ASP A 96 5.43 8.34 10.71
C ASP A 96 4.91 7.08 11.43
N GLU A 97 3.89 6.39 10.88
CA GLU A 97 3.48 5.07 11.38
C GLU A 97 4.58 4.00 11.27
N VAL A 98 5.42 4.06 10.22
CA VAL A 98 6.60 3.19 10.09
C VAL A 98 7.67 3.54 11.12
N LYS A 99 7.97 4.83 11.32
CA LYS A 99 8.95 5.28 12.32
C LYS A 99 8.54 4.88 13.74
N ASP A 100 7.25 4.90 14.01
CA ASP A 100 6.67 4.54 15.29
C ASP A 100 6.42 3.03 15.46
N ASP A 101 6.90 2.20 14.53
CA ASP A 101 6.77 0.74 14.54
C ASP A 101 5.30 0.25 14.61
N ARG A 102 4.38 1.04 14.06
CA ARG A 102 2.95 0.70 13.94
C ARG A 102 2.57 0.15 12.58
N LEU A 103 3.38 0.43 11.56
CA LEU A 103 3.27 -0.10 10.20
C LEU A 103 4.61 -0.69 9.77
N GLU A 104 4.61 -1.92 9.28
CA GLU A 104 5.82 -2.51 8.72
C GLU A 104 6.27 -1.75 7.46
N LEU A 105 7.57 -1.44 7.38
CA LEU A 105 8.14 -0.77 6.22
C LEU A 105 7.91 -1.56 4.91
N SER A 106 8.03 -2.90 4.98
CA SER A 106 7.80 -3.82 3.87
C SER A 106 6.43 -3.62 3.23
N VAL A 107 5.39 -3.44 4.06
CA VAL A 107 4.01 -3.18 3.63
C VAL A 107 3.91 -1.85 2.89
N LEU A 108 4.50 -0.78 3.44
CA LEU A 108 4.48 0.53 2.77
C LEU A 108 5.19 0.47 1.41
N LEU A 109 6.35 -0.19 1.32
CA LEU A 109 7.07 -0.36 0.05
C LEU A 109 6.26 -1.15 -0.97
N GLU A 110 5.56 -2.20 -0.53
CA GLU A 110 4.68 -2.99 -1.40
C GLU A 110 3.54 -2.16 -1.98
N VAL A 111 2.92 -1.29 -1.17
CA VAL A 111 1.89 -0.36 -1.64
C VAL A 111 2.48 0.61 -2.69
N LEU A 112 3.63 1.21 -2.41
CA LEU A 112 4.28 2.17 -3.32
C LEU A 112 4.75 1.54 -4.64
N ASP A 113 5.17 0.28 -4.64
CA ASP A 113 5.60 -0.43 -5.85
C ASP A 113 4.43 -1.01 -6.67
N LYS A 114 3.24 -1.16 -6.10
CA LYS A 114 2.09 -1.76 -6.80
C LYS A 114 1.78 -1.12 -8.17
N PRO A 115 1.75 0.22 -8.34
CA PRO A 115 1.49 0.83 -9.65
C PRO A 115 2.58 0.50 -10.68
N ASN A 116 3.80 0.25 -10.21
CA ASN A 116 4.96 -0.05 -11.04
C ASN A 116 5.03 -1.54 -11.42
N PHE A 117 4.46 -2.42 -10.60
CA PHE A 117 4.36 -3.84 -10.89
C PHE A 117 3.55 -4.14 -12.16
N PHE A 118 2.47 -3.39 -12.41
CA PHE A 118 1.64 -3.56 -13.61
C PHE A 118 2.21 -2.84 -14.84
N LYS A 119 3.15 -1.91 -14.65
CA LYS A 119 3.78 -1.18 -15.76
C LYS A 119 4.98 -1.95 -16.28
N ARG A 120 5.17 -1.86 -17.60
CA ARG A 120 6.38 -2.33 -18.29
C ARG A 120 7.09 -1.16 -18.93
N ASP A 121 8.41 -1.21 -19.00
CA ASP A 121 9.18 -0.30 -19.85
C ASP A 121 9.22 -0.80 -21.31
N GLU A 122 9.92 -0.04 -22.16
CA GLU A 122 10.05 -0.33 -23.59
C GLU A 122 10.71 -1.69 -23.86
N GLU A 123 11.46 -2.22 -22.89
CA GLU A 123 12.17 -3.49 -22.98
C GLU A 123 11.36 -4.66 -22.41
N GLY A 124 10.16 -4.39 -21.85
CA GLY A 124 9.27 -5.40 -21.29
C GLY A 124 9.52 -5.70 -19.80
N ASP A 125 10.35 -4.92 -19.12
CA ASP A 125 10.70 -5.14 -17.71
C ASP A 125 9.73 -4.44 -16.76
N ARG A 126 9.55 -5.00 -15.55
CA ARG A 126 8.74 -4.36 -14.50
C ARG A 126 9.41 -3.07 -14.05
N LYS A 127 8.63 -2.00 -13.86
CA LYS A 127 9.14 -0.70 -13.43
C LYS A 127 9.33 -0.58 -11.91
N LEU A 128 9.55 -1.69 -11.18
CA LEU A 128 9.72 -1.66 -9.73
C LEU A 128 10.90 -0.78 -9.35
N VAL A 129 10.78 -0.06 -8.22
CA VAL A 129 11.77 0.93 -7.78
C VAL A 129 12.07 0.89 -6.30
N TYR A 130 11.17 0.39 -5.45
CA TYR A 130 11.41 0.37 -4.02
C TYR A 130 12.05 -0.92 -3.53
N GLY A 131 11.85 -2.04 -4.22
CA GLY A 131 12.34 -3.35 -3.77
C GLY A 131 11.41 -3.88 -2.68
N SER A 132 10.29 -4.44 -3.13
CA SER A 132 9.19 -4.91 -2.29
C SER A 132 8.89 -6.38 -2.56
N ASN A 133 7.86 -6.92 -1.92
CA ASN A 133 7.39 -8.29 -2.16
C ASN A 133 6.96 -8.55 -3.62
N TRP A 134 6.71 -7.50 -4.41
CA TRP A 134 6.46 -7.59 -5.85
C TRP A 134 7.69 -8.01 -6.68
N GLY A 135 8.89 -7.85 -6.11
CA GLY A 135 10.16 -8.22 -6.73
C GLY A 135 11.24 -7.15 -6.62
N LYS A 136 12.38 -7.45 -7.23
CA LYS A 136 13.56 -6.59 -7.25
C LYS A 136 13.51 -5.58 -8.41
N PRO A 137 13.97 -4.33 -8.22
CA PRO A 137 14.12 -3.37 -9.30
C PRO A 137 15.22 -3.79 -10.29
N CYS A 138 15.09 -3.37 -11.55
CA CYS A 138 16.14 -3.54 -12.54
C CYS A 138 17.35 -2.64 -12.22
N LEU A 139 18.56 -3.16 -12.42
CA LEU A 139 19.80 -2.41 -12.17
C LEU A 139 19.89 -1.11 -12.98
N LYS A 140 19.33 -1.06 -14.19
CA LYS A 140 19.24 0.15 -15.03
C LYS A 140 18.45 1.29 -14.36
N ASN A 141 17.51 0.96 -13.47
CA ASN A 141 16.68 1.92 -12.72
C ASN A 141 17.29 2.32 -11.37
N ARG A 142 18.53 1.90 -11.06
CA ARG A 142 19.18 2.16 -9.77
C ARG A 142 19.15 3.62 -9.34
N LYS A 143 19.49 4.55 -10.24
CA LYS A 143 19.50 5.99 -9.90
C LYS A 143 18.12 6.49 -9.47
N LEU A 144 17.07 6.02 -10.14
CA LEU A 144 15.68 6.36 -9.78
C LEU A 144 15.29 5.72 -8.45
N SER A 145 15.59 4.44 -8.27
CA SER A 145 15.37 3.70 -7.02
C SER A 145 16.03 4.39 -5.83
N ASP A 146 17.33 4.70 -5.92
CA ASP A 146 18.11 5.36 -4.87
C ASP A 146 17.53 6.75 -4.53
N SER A 147 17.07 7.49 -5.55
CA SER A 147 16.44 8.81 -5.35
C SER A 147 15.11 8.70 -4.61
N LEU A 148 14.24 7.78 -5.02
CA LEU A 148 12.91 7.60 -4.41
C LEU A 148 13.03 7.05 -2.99
N ARG A 149 13.95 6.10 -2.76
CA ARG A 149 14.24 5.57 -1.42
C ARG A 149 14.75 6.67 -0.50
N LYS A 150 15.62 7.55 -0.99
CA LYS A 150 16.09 8.71 -0.22
C LYS A 150 14.97 9.67 0.13
N GLU A 151 14.00 9.89 -0.76
CA GLU A 151 12.83 10.76 -0.50
C GLU A 151 12.00 10.26 0.69
N ILE A 152 11.87 8.94 0.85
CA ILE A 152 11.17 8.32 1.97
C ILE A 152 12.08 7.99 3.17
N GLY A 153 13.31 8.50 3.17
CA GLY A 153 14.27 8.35 4.29
C GLY A 153 14.97 6.99 4.38
N LEU A 154 14.91 6.18 3.32
CA LEU A 154 15.60 4.88 3.27
C LEU A 154 16.98 4.96 2.64
N ALA A 155 17.86 4.07 3.08
CA ALA A 155 19.13 3.84 2.41
C ALA A 155 18.91 3.26 0.99
N PRO A 156 19.83 3.54 0.05
CA PRO A 156 19.92 2.83 -1.23
C PRO A 156 19.89 1.31 -1.06
N LEU A 157 19.37 0.60 -2.07
CA LEU A 157 19.40 -0.86 -2.09
C LEU A 157 20.83 -1.38 -2.32
N ASN A 158 21.12 -2.57 -1.80
CA ASN A 158 22.35 -3.27 -2.13
C ASN A 158 22.31 -3.74 -3.59
N LEU A 159 23.49 -3.92 -4.20
CA LEU A 159 23.57 -4.40 -5.60
C LEU A 159 22.89 -5.75 -5.81
N GLU A 160 22.92 -6.63 -4.81
CA GLU A 160 22.27 -7.94 -4.82
C GLU A 160 20.74 -7.87 -4.82
N ASP A 161 20.17 -6.73 -4.43
CA ASP A 161 18.73 -6.47 -4.43
C ASP A 161 18.23 -5.91 -5.76
N PHE A 162 19.12 -5.79 -6.76
CA PHE A 162 18.76 -5.51 -8.14
C PHE A 162 18.85 -6.77 -9.00
N ILE A 163 18.02 -6.83 -10.03
CA ILE A 163 18.12 -7.84 -11.10
C ILE A 163 18.76 -7.23 -12.35
N ASP A 164 19.58 -8.03 -13.04
CA ASP A 164 20.17 -7.65 -14.31
C ASP A 164 19.20 -7.97 -15.46
N CYS A 165 18.25 -7.06 -15.66
CA CYS A 165 17.21 -7.20 -16.69
C CYS A 165 17.75 -7.24 -18.13
N SER A 166 19.04 -6.93 -18.34
CA SER A 166 19.67 -7.07 -19.65
C SER A 166 19.97 -8.52 -20.04
N LYS A 167 19.96 -9.44 -19.07
CA LYS A 167 20.35 -10.86 -19.24
C LYS A 167 19.19 -11.86 -19.22
N GLU A 168 17.97 -11.44 -18.90
CA GLU A 168 16.79 -12.33 -18.77
C GLU A 168 15.94 -12.40 -20.06
N LYS A 169 16.51 -12.08 -21.23
CA LYS A 169 15.84 -12.17 -22.54
C LYS A 169 16.00 -13.53 -23.20
#